data_AF-C7QGF3-F1
#
_entry.id   AF-C7QGF3-F1
#
_cell.length_a   1.000
_cell.length_b   1.000
_cell.length_c   1.000
_cell.angle_alpha   90.00
_cell.angle_beta   90.00
_cell.angle_gamma   90.00
#
_symmetry.space_group_name_H-M   'P 1'
#
loop_
_entity.id
_entity.type
_entity.pdbx_description
1 polymer ?
#
loop_
_entity_poly.entity_id
_entity_poly.type
_entity_poly.pdbx_seq_one_letter_code
_entity_poly.pdbx_strand_id
1 'polypeptide(L)'
;MPFVDISLVRGTSPEYRRAVSRAVHDALVTELTMKPDDDFQLIHELEPSAMVFPRDFRGGPRSRDWTVIRITDGLERGPQAKRRFYTTLVRLLGADPGIDPADVFVMMTLTPPENFSFADGVIGTDVVAIEALDAAAQNPGSRESYTKDEIAYAITQLFAHRDTSRILPMLRDDYVMSLPESLPYGGDYTGRETFEDFFAKTPGGADVWESFSSHVEQVIEADGYFAVQLTNTAVPKATGVPVVLYNLWLFEVTGGRIGGIRLYADTARVRG
;
A
#
# COMPACT_ATOMS: atom_id res chain seq x y z
N MET A 1 -3.26 -10.20 -3.97
CA MET A 1 -3.93 -9.11 -4.68
C MET A 1 -3.81 -9.31 -6.19
N PRO A 2 -4.40 -10.38 -6.78
CA PRO A 2 -4.51 -10.47 -8.22
C PRO A 2 -5.81 -9.87 -8.76
N PHE A 3 -5.73 -9.29 -9.94
CA PHE A 3 -6.87 -9.01 -10.79
C PHE A 3 -6.91 -10.02 -11.93
N VAL A 4 -8.06 -10.64 -12.18
CA VAL A 4 -8.21 -11.70 -13.17
C VAL A 4 -9.14 -11.28 -14.32
N ASP A 5 -8.64 -11.33 -15.54
CA ASP A 5 -9.47 -11.29 -16.75
C ASP A 5 -9.61 -12.70 -17.32
N ILE A 6 -10.86 -13.17 -17.44
CA ILE A 6 -11.20 -14.47 -17.99
C ILE A 6 -11.92 -14.25 -19.31
N SER A 7 -11.37 -14.75 -20.42
CA SER A 7 -12.02 -14.72 -21.73
C SER A 7 -12.51 -16.10 -22.12
N LEU A 8 -13.80 -16.21 -22.43
CA LEU A 8 -14.49 -17.43 -22.81
C LEU A 8 -15.15 -17.25 -24.19
N VAL A 9 -15.44 -18.36 -24.86
CA VAL A 9 -16.26 -18.33 -26.07
C VAL A 9 -17.68 -17.87 -25.73
N ARG A 10 -18.31 -17.11 -26.63
CA ARG A 10 -19.68 -16.62 -26.43
C ARG A 10 -20.70 -17.74 -26.40
N GLY A 11 -21.67 -17.62 -25.48
CA GLY A 11 -22.81 -18.54 -25.35
C GLY A 11 -22.75 -19.39 -24.08
N THR A 12 -21.82 -19.12 -23.17
CA THR A 12 -21.72 -19.80 -21.88
C THR A 12 -22.88 -19.40 -20.97
N SER A 13 -23.37 -20.34 -20.16
CA SER A 13 -24.42 -20.03 -19.18
C SER A 13 -23.86 -19.22 -18.00
N PRO A 14 -24.70 -18.46 -17.28
CA PRO A 14 -24.28 -17.81 -16.03
C PRO A 14 -23.70 -18.81 -15.01
N GLU A 15 -24.25 -20.01 -14.92
CA GLU A 15 -23.80 -21.06 -14.01
C GLU A 15 -22.39 -21.54 -14.38
N TYR A 16 -22.13 -21.74 -15.67
CA TYR A 16 -20.81 -22.10 -16.18
C TYR A 16 -19.79 -21.01 -15.85
N ARG A 17 -20.09 -19.74 -16.14
CA ARG A 17 -19.19 -18.61 -15.84
C ARG A 17 -18.88 -18.51 -14.35
N ARG A 18 -19.87 -18.72 -13.48
CA ARG A 18 -19.66 -18.76 -12.03
C ARG A 18 -18.79 -19.94 -11.60
N ALA A 19 -18.93 -21.11 -12.20
CA ALA A 19 -18.07 -22.26 -11.93
C ALA A 19 -16.62 -22.00 -12.33
N VAL A 20 -16.39 -21.40 -13.51
CA VAL A 20 -15.05 -20.97 -13.93
C VAL A 20 -14.44 -19.99 -12.94
N SER A 21 -15.18 -18.93 -12.57
CA SER A 21 -14.69 -17.92 -11.63
C SER A 21 -14.34 -18.52 -10.26
N ARG A 22 -15.18 -19.42 -9.72
CA ARG A 22 -14.88 -20.14 -8.47
C ARG A 22 -13.64 -21.02 -8.59
N ALA A 23 -13.53 -21.83 -9.64
CA ALA A 23 -12.38 -22.71 -9.84
C ALA A 23 -11.06 -21.93 -9.95
N VAL A 24 -11.09 -20.76 -10.61
CA VAL A 24 -9.94 -19.85 -10.68
C VAL A 24 -9.60 -19.30 -9.30
N HIS A 25 -10.59 -18.78 -8.57
CA HIS A 25 -10.40 -18.23 -7.22
C HIS A 25 -9.87 -19.27 -6.23
N ASP A 26 -10.45 -20.45 -6.22
CA ASP A 26 -10.04 -21.54 -5.33
C ASP A 26 -8.58 -21.96 -5.58
N ALA A 27 -8.16 -22.02 -6.86
CA ALA A 27 -6.77 -22.31 -7.20
C ALA A 27 -5.82 -21.21 -6.71
N LEU A 28 -6.21 -19.94 -6.88
CA LEU A 28 -5.46 -18.76 -6.44
C LEU A 28 -5.29 -18.76 -4.91
N VAL A 29 -6.38 -18.91 -4.16
CA VAL A 29 -6.37 -18.99 -2.69
C VAL A 29 -5.53 -20.17 -2.20
N THR A 30 -5.73 -21.35 -2.77
CA THR A 30 -5.05 -22.59 -2.34
C THR A 30 -3.54 -22.52 -2.56
N GLU A 31 -3.09 -22.08 -3.73
CA GLU A 31 -1.69 -22.26 -4.14
C GLU A 31 -0.83 -21.01 -4.02
N LEU A 32 -1.45 -19.84 -4.06
CA LEU A 32 -0.78 -18.55 -4.01
C LEU A 32 -0.98 -17.82 -2.68
N THR A 33 -1.55 -18.48 -1.65
CA THR A 33 -1.69 -17.91 -0.29
C THR A 33 -2.39 -16.55 -0.27
N MET A 34 -3.46 -16.42 -1.05
CA MET A 34 -4.26 -15.21 -1.08
C MET A 34 -5.28 -15.19 0.06
N LYS A 35 -5.76 -13.99 0.40
CA LYS A 35 -6.90 -13.86 1.29
C LYS A 35 -8.15 -14.45 0.61
N PRO A 36 -9.00 -15.19 1.32
CA PRO A 36 -10.21 -15.78 0.73
C PRO A 36 -11.16 -14.75 0.09
N ASP A 37 -11.14 -13.50 0.56
CA ASP A 37 -12.02 -12.43 0.07
C ASP A 37 -11.38 -11.58 -1.06
N ASP A 38 -10.14 -11.88 -1.48
CA ASP A 38 -9.41 -11.21 -2.57
C ASP A 38 -9.86 -11.76 -3.95
N ASP A 39 -11.08 -11.43 -4.35
CA ASP A 39 -11.77 -12.00 -5.53
C ASP A 39 -12.14 -10.92 -6.58
N PHE A 40 -11.14 -10.37 -7.26
CA PHE A 40 -11.32 -9.40 -8.34
C PHE A 40 -11.26 -10.08 -9.72
N GLN A 41 -12.43 -10.26 -10.36
CA GLN A 41 -12.51 -10.93 -11.66
C GLN A 41 -13.43 -10.19 -12.65
N LEU A 42 -13.04 -10.17 -13.92
CA LEU A 42 -13.90 -9.87 -15.05
C LEU A 42 -13.98 -11.07 -15.98
N ILE A 43 -15.20 -11.35 -16.46
CA ILE A 43 -15.44 -12.42 -17.45
C ILE A 43 -15.94 -11.77 -18.74
N HIS A 44 -15.20 -12.01 -19.82
CA HIS A 44 -15.50 -11.54 -21.16
C HIS A 44 -15.90 -12.72 -22.03
N GLU A 45 -16.96 -12.55 -22.83
CA GLU A 45 -17.34 -13.51 -23.86
C GLU A 45 -16.98 -12.96 -25.24
N LEU A 46 -16.23 -13.74 -26.01
CA LEU A 46 -15.79 -13.38 -27.34
C LEU A 46 -16.48 -14.24 -28.40
N GLU A 47 -16.83 -13.63 -29.52
CA GLU A 47 -17.30 -14.37 -30.69
C GLU A 47 -16.24 -15.40 -31.12
N PRO A 48 -16.63 -16.61 -31.56
CA PRO A 48 -15.68 -17.61 -32.04
C PRO A 48 -14.75 -17.09 -33.15
N SER A 49 -15.23 -16.17 -33.99
CA SER A 49 -14.45 -15.54 -35.06
C SER A 49 -13.37 -14.57 -34.55
N ALA A 50 -13.50 -14.06 -33.32
CA ALA A 50 -12.51 -13.21 -32.67
C ALA A 50 -11.42 -14.01 -31.94
N MET A 51 -11.60 -15.33 -31.77
CA MET A 51 -10.64 -16.21 -31.12
C MET A 51 -9.73 -16.87 -32.15
N VAL A 52 -8.52 -16.34 -32.30
CA VAL A 52 -7.50 -16.86 -33.22
C VAL A 52 -6.37 -17.51 -32.43
N PHE A 53 -6.29 -18.84 -32.47
CA PHE A 53 -5.24 -19.60 -31.78
C PHE A 53 -4.89 -20.89 -32.55
N PRO A 54 -3.62 -21.32 -32.52
CA PRO A 54 -3.22 -22.63 -33.04
C PRO A 54 -3.70 -23.76 -32.10
N ARG A 55 -4.16 -24.88 -32.68
CA ARG A 55 -4.66 -26.01 -31.89
C ARG A 55 -3.57 -26.79 -31.15
N ASP A 56 -2.36 -26.86 -31.72
CA ASP A 56 -1.31 -27.79 -31.25
C ASP A 56 0.01 -27.10 -30.82
N PHE A 57 0.07 -25.76 -30.86
CA PHE A 57 1.30 -25.06 -30.49
C PHE A 57 1.49 -25.04 -28.96
N ARG A 58 2.65 -25.52 -28.51
CA ARG A 58 3.08 -25.59 -27.09
C ARG A 58 2.05 -26.27 -26.18
N GLY A 59 1.31 -27.25 -26.71
CA GLY A 59 0.23 -27.97 -26.05
C GLY A 59 -0.97 -28.15 -26.98
N GLY A 60 -1.85 -29.12 -26.67
CA GLY A 60 -3.04 -29.41 -27.47
C GLY A 60 -3.41 -30.91 -27.50
N PRO A 61 -4.36 -31.30 -28.37
CA PRO A 61 -5.09 -30.42 -29.29
C PRO A 61 -6.16 -29.60 -28.56
N ARG A 62 -6.17 -28.28 -28.77
CA ARG A 62 -7.25 -27.38 -28.28
C ARG A 62 -8.54 -27.59 -29.07
N SER A 63 -9.66 -27.53 -28.37
CA SER A 63 -11.01 -27.49 -28.94
C SER A 63 -11.35 -26.08 -29.45
N ARG A 64 -12.64 -25.73 -29.56
CA ARG A 64 -13.09 -24.36 -29.85
C ARG A 64 -13.35 -23.56 -28.56
N ASP A 65 -13.35 -24.22 -27.42
CA ASP A 65 -13.76 -23.66 -26.12
C ASP A 65 -12.55 -23.12 -25.35
N TRP A 66 -11.64 -22.47 -26.07
CA TRP A 66 -10.39 -21.93 -25.53
C TRP A 66 -10.67 -20.92 -24.42
N THR A 67 -10.12 -21.19 -23.24
CA THR A 67 -10.30 -20.40 -22.03
C THR A 67 -9.01 -19.69 -21.69
N VAL A 68 -9.03 -18.37 -21.77
CA VAL A 68 -7.85 -17.52 -21.51
C VAL A 68 -8.00 -16.85 -20.17
N ILE A 69 -7.06 -17.09 -19.27
CA ILE A 69 -7.02 -16.53 -17.92
C ILE A 69 -5.77 -15.65 -17.82
N ARG A 70 -5.98 -14.35 -17.71
CA ARG A 70 -4.92 -13.36 -17.48
C ARG A 70 -4.97 -12.91 -16.03
N ILE A 71 -3.84 -12.94 -15.36
CA ILE A 71 -3.72 -12.63 -13.94
C ILE A 71 -2.69 -11.52 -13.79
N THR A 72 -3.08 -10.41 -13.18
CA THR A 72 -2.17 -9.34 -12.78
C THR A 72 -2.00 -9.43 -11.26
N ASP A 73 -0.86 -9.90 -10.77
CA ASP A 73 -0.62 -10.14 -9.34
C ASP A 73 0.27 -9.03 -8.73
N GLY A 74 -0.05 -8.64 -7.49
CA GLY A 74 0.71 -7.71 -6.65
C GLY A 74 2.03 -8.26 -6.10
N LEU A 75 2.21 -9.59 -6.12
CA LEU A 75 3.34 -10.27 -5.48
C LEU A 75 3.98 -11.30 -6.39
N GLU A 76 5.32 -11.35 -6.42
CA GLU A 76 6.04 -12.38 -7.18
C GLU A 76 5.87 -13.75 -6.52
N ARG A 77 5.16 -14.63 -7.24
CA ARG A 77 4.98 -16.03 -6.84
C ARG A 77 6.08 -16.86 -7.49
N GLY A 78 7.05 -17.33 -6.70
CA GLY A 78 8.14 -18.14 -7.23
C GLY A 78 7.69 -19.35 -8.08
N PRO A 79 8.58 -19.93 -8.90
CA PRO A 79 8.22 -20.92 -9.91
C PRO A 79 7.52 -22.17 -9.36
N GLN A 80 7.83 -22.56 -8.11
CA GLN A 80 7.19 -23.71 -7.48
C GLN A 80 5.71 -23.46 -7.17
N ALA A 81 5.36 -22.27 -6.65
CA ALA A 81 3.97 -21.90 -6.38
C ALA A 81 3.17 -21.82 -7.69
N LYS A 82 3.74 -21.17 -8.72
CA LYS A 82 3.13 -21.09 -10.06
C LYS A 82 2.86 -22.48 -10.66
N ARG A 83 3.78 -23.44 -10.53
CA ARG A 83 3.54 -24.83 -11.00
C ARG A 83 2.36 -25.51 -10.31
N ARG A 84 2.28 -25.38 -8.98
CA ARG A 84 1.15 -25.96 -8.24
C ARG A 84 -0.16 -25.29 -8.62
N PHE A 85 -0.16 -23.95 -8.72
CA PHE A 85 -1.29 -23.17 -9.19
C PHE A 85 -1.82 -23.65 -10.54
N TYR A 86 -0.98 -23.76 -11.58
CA TYR A 86 -1.43 -24.23 -12.90
C TYR A 86 -2.02 -25.64 -12.87
N THR A 87 -1.42 -26.53 -12.06
CA THR A 87 -1.91 -27.91 -11.91
C THR A 87 -3.27 -27.95 -11.22
N THR A 88 -3.41 -27.22 -10.11
CA THR A 88 -4.63 -27.14 -9.32
C THR A 88 -5.76 -26.46 -10.12
N LEU A 89 -5.46 -25.37 -10.83
CA LEU A 89 -6.41 -24.66 -11.68
C LEU A 89 -7.04 -25.57 -12.74
N VAL A 90 -6.19 -26.24 -13.54
CA VAL A 90 -6.66 -27.13 -14.60
C VAL A 90 -7.47 -28.30 -14.03
N ARG A 91 -7.06 -28.86 -12.88
CA ARG A 91 -7.81 -29.91 -12.19
C ARG A 91 -9.19 -29.42 -11.74
N LEU A 92 -9.30 -28.21 -11.20
CA LEU A 92 -10.56 -27.65 -10.74
C LEU A 92 -11.50 -27.35 -11.90
N LEU A 93 -11.02 -26.67 -12.94
CA LEU A 93 -11.80 -26.36 -14.14
C LEU A 93 -12.29 -27.62 -14.87
N GLY A 94 -11.48 -28.68 -14.90
CA GLY A 94 -11.86 -29.97 -15.47
C GLY A 94 -12.87 -30.75 -14.62
N ALA A 95 -12.94 -30.51 -13.31
CA ALA A 95 -13.93 -31.13 -12.42
C ALA A 95 -15.28 -30.42 -12.47
N ASP A 96 -15.26 -29.08 -12.46
CA ASP A 96 -16.42 -28.20 -12.62
C ASP A 96 -15.91 -26.87 -13.23
N PRO A 97 -16.33 -26.46 -14.44
CA PRO A 97 -17.47 -26.97 -15.21
C PRO A 97 -17.17 -28.06 -16.25
N GLY A 98 -15.97 -28.66 -16.26
CA GLY A 98 -15.60 -29.69 -17.23
C GLY A 98 -14.79 -29.17 -18.42
N ILE A 99 -13.97 -28.14 -18.22
CA ILE A 99 -13.07 -27.61 -19.26
C ILE A 99 -11.95 -28.60 -19.53
N ASP A 100 -11.69 -28.89 -20.80
CA ASP A 100 -10.54 -29.70 -21.18
C ASP A 100 -9.23 -29.00 -20.77
N PRO A 101 -8.32 -29.67 -20.05
CA PRO A 101 -6.98 -29.15 -19.74
C PRO A 101 -6.24 -28.50 -20.92
N ALA A 102 -6.41 -29.03 -22.13
CA ALA A 102 -5.75 -28.49 -23.32
C ALA A 102 -6.26 -27.08 -23.68
N ASP A 103 -7.51 -26.76 -23.33
CA ASP A 103 -8.18 -25.48 -23.63
C ASP A 103 -7.83 -24.36 -22.66
N VAL A 104 -7.15 -24.66 -21.55
CA VAL A 104 -6.78 -23.65 -20.55
C VAL A 104 -5.46 -22.98 -20.94
N PHE A 105 -5.48 -21.67 -21.09
CA PHE A 105 -4.30 -20.83 -21.28
C PHE A 105 -4.20 -19.81 -20.14
N VAL A 106 -3.03 -19.73 -19.51
CA VAL A 106 -2.80 -18.82 -18.38
C VAL A 106 -1.62 -17.91 -18.67
N MET A 107 -1.78 -16.62 -18.38
CA MET A 107 -0.69 -15.65 -18.38
C MET A 107 -0.71 -14.83 -17.11
N MET A 108 0.45 -14.69 -16.46
CA MET A 108 0.61 -13.91 -15.24
C MET A 108 1.53 -12.72 -15.49
N THR A 109 1.11 -11.53 -15.06
CA THR A 109 1.89 -10.29 -15.04
C THR A 109 2.10 -9.88 -13.60
N LEU A 110 3.32 -9.51 -13.23
CA LEU A 110 3.63 -8.92 -11.94
C LEU A 110 3.49 -7.40 -12.04
N THR A 111 2.69 -6.83 -11.15
CA THR A 111 2.53 -5.39 -10.99
C THR A 111 2.81 -5.08 -9.52
N PRO A 112 3.67 -4.11 -9.18
CA PRO A 112 3.94 -3.81 -7.79
C PRO A 112 2.75 -3.09 -7.12
N PRO A 113 2.59 -3.15 -5.77
CA PRO A 113 1.40 -2.66 -5.06
C PRO A 113 1.04 -1.20 -5.33
N GLU A 114 2.02 -0.32 -5.57
CA GLU A 114 1.81 1.11 -5.84
C GLU A 114 0.98 1.39 -7.10
N ASN A 115 0.87 0.40 -7.99
CA ASN A 115 0.08 0.50 -9.21
C ASN A 115 -1.37 0.02 -9.04
N PHE A 116 -1.79 -0.29 -7.82
CA PHE A 116 -3.16 -0.63 -7.49
C PHE A 116 -3.81 0.47 -6.65
N SER A 117 -5.10 0.72 -6.91
CA SER A 117 -6.01 1.42 -6.00
C SER A 117 -7.32 0.64 -5.98
N PHE A 118 -7.59 -0.03 -4.86
CA PHE A 118 -8.76 -0.91 -4.73
C PHE A 118 -10.07 -0.14 -4.63
N ALA A 119 -10.05 0.96 -3.88
CA ALA A 119 -11.17 1.88 -3.70
C ALA A 119 -10.64 3.22 -3.17
N ASP A 120 -11.48 4.25 -3.22
CA ASP A 120 -11.28 5.54 -2.53
C ASP A 120 -9.99 6.30 -2.86
N GLY A 121 -9.31 5.94 -3.96
CA GLY A 121 -8.06 6.54 -4.39
C GLY A 121 -6.87 6.21 -3.48
N VAL A 122 -6.95 5.19 -2.64
CA VAL A 122 -5.87 4.77 -1.75
C VAL A 122 -4.90 3.88 -2.52
N ILE A 123 -3.62 4.27 -2.53
CA ILE A 123 -2.55 3.52 -3.19
C ILE A 123 -2.29 2.17 -2.48
N GLY A 124 -2.00 1.12 -3.25
CA GLY A 124 -1.90 -0.24 -2.72
C GLY A 124 -0.74 -0.44 -1.73
N THR A 125 0.35 0.33 -1.83
CA THR A 125 1.42 0.34 -0.81
C THR A 125 0.90 0.75 0.56
N ASP A 126 0.01 1.75 0.62
CA ASP A 126 -0.61 2.20 1.87
C ASP A 126 -1.56 1.14 2.42
N VAL A 127 -2.33 0.47 1.55
CA VAL A 127 -3.21 -0.63 1.96
C VAL A 127 -2.40 -1.76 2.61
N VAL A 128 -1.28 -2.17 1.99
CA VAL A 128 -0.39 -3.20 2.54
C VAL A 128 0.20 -2.75 3.88
N ALA A 129 0.64 -1.50 3.99
CA ALA A 129 1.16 -0.94 5.24
C ALA A 129 0.08 -0.92 6.35
N ILE A 130 -1.14 -0.48 6.05
CA ILE A 130 -2.27 -0.46 6.99
C ILE A 130 -2.52 -1.86 7.54
N GLU A 131 -2.68 -2.85 6.66
CA GLU A 131 -2.97 -4.22 7.06
C GLU A 131 -1.87 -4.81 7.97
N ALA A 132 -0.61 -4.55 7.63
CA ALA A 132 0.52 -5.03 8.41
C ALA A 132 0.62 -4.33 9.78
N LEU A 133 0.31 -3.03 9.84
CA LEU A 133 0.28 -2.26 11.09
C LEU A 133 -0.92 -2.65 11.96
N ASP A 134 -2.10 -2.89 11.39
CA ASP A 134 -3.29 -3.37 12.10
C ASP A 134 -3.07 -4.76 12.70
N ALA A 135 -2.46 -5.68 11.93
CA ALA A 135 -2.09 -6.99 12.43
C ALA A 135 -1.07 -6.90 13.57
N ALA A 136 -0.09 -5.99 13.48
CA ALA A 136 0.89 -5.77 14.54
C ALA A 136 0.28 -5.15 15.81
N ALA A 137 -0.71 -4.25 15.66
CA ALA A 137 -1.39 -3.62 16.78
C ALA A 137 -2.19 -4.62 17.64
N GLN A 138 -2.62 -5.74 17.07
CA GLN A 138 -3.31 -6.81 17.81
C GLN A 138 -2.36 -7.61 18.72
N ASN A 139 -1.04 -7.57 18.48
CA ASN A 139 -0.02 -8.25 19.28
C ASN A 139 1.15 -7.30 19.63
N PRO A 140 0.88 -6.26 20.46
CA PRO A 140 1.86 -5.24 20.79
C PRO A 140 3.01 -5.85 21.59
N GLY A 141 4.26 -5.57 21.18
CA GLY A 141 5.49 -6.00 21.88
C GLY A 141 6.35 -7.03 21.14
N SER A 142 5.91 -7.54 19.99
CA SER A 142 6.65 -8.57 19.21
C SER A 142 7.48 -8.02 18.04
N ARG A 143 7.29 -6.74 17.67
CA ARG A 143 7.80 -6.19 16.42
C ARG A 143 9.13 -5.46 16.58
N GLU A 144 10.18 -6.04 16.01
CA GLU A 144 11.55 -5.51 16.09
C GLU A 144 11.85 -4.42 15.06
N SER A 145 11.17 -4.43 13.91
CA SER A 145 11.40 -3.49 12.82
C SER A 145 10.14 -3.24 11.97
N TYR A 146 10.11 -2.08 11.31
CA TYR A 146 9.09 -1.68 10.36
C TYR A 146 9.68 -1.54 8.95
N THR A 147 8.87 -1.81 7.92
CA THR A 147 9.27 -1.62 6.52
C THR A 147 9.28 -0.13 6.17
N LYS A 148 9.90 0.21 5.04
CA LYS A 148 9.97 1.59 4.58
C LYS A 148 8.58 2.16 4.26
N ASP A 149 7.72 1.37 3.62
CA ASP A 149 6.35 1.76 3.29
C ASP A 149 5.50 1.99 4.56
N GLU A 150 5.68 1.16 5.60
CA GLU A 150 5.01 1.35 6.89
C GLU A 150 5.41 2.66 7.56
N ILE A 151 6.71 2.98 7.56
CA ILE A 151 7.24 4.22 8.13
C ILE A 151 6.75 5.42 7.32
N ALA A 152 6.81 5.36 5.99
CA ALA A 152 6.30 6.41 5.11
C ALA A 152 4.80 6.67 5.33
N TYR A 153 4.00 5.60 5.44
CA TYR A 153 2.58 5.69 5.75
C TYR A 153 2.35 6.33 7.12
N ALA A 154 3.04 5.88 8.17
CA ALA A 154 2.89 6.43 9.52
C ALA A 154 3.30 7.92 9.60
N ILE A 155 4.34 8.33 8.87
CA ILE A 155 4.74 9.73 8.73
C ILE A 155 3.64 10.55 8.03
N THR A 156 3.05 10.02 6.96
CA THR A 156 1.92 10.68 6.28
C THR A 156 0.74 10.85 7.22
N GLN A 157 0.37 9.82 7.98
CA GLN A 157 -0.72 9.88 8.97
C GLN A 157 -0.45 10.91 10.08
N LEU A 158 0.80 10.98 10.56
CA LEU A 158 1.22 11.97 11.53
C LEU A 158 0.95 13.41 11.06
N PHE A 159 1.37 13.77 9.84
CA PHE A 159 1.28 15.16 9.39
C PHE A 159 -0.06 15.51 8.74
N ALA A 160 -0.66 14.60 7.97
CA ALA A 160 -1.92 14.84 7.28
C ALA A 160 -3.13 14.71 8.21
N HIS A 161 -3.07 13.80 9.20
CA HIS A 161 -4.21 13.44 10.04
C HIS A 161 -3.96 13.66 11.54
N ARG A 162 -2.76 14.07 11.95
CA ARG A 162 -2.34 14.20 13.36
C ARG A 162 -2.48 12.89 14.13
N ASP A 163 -2.40 11.77 13.44
CA ASP A 163 -2.44 10.44 14.05
C ASP A 163 -1.02 10.02 14.43
N THR A 164 -0.73 10.08 15.73
CA THR A 164 0.54 9.63 16.30
C THR A 164 0.58 8.11 16.53
N SER A 165 -0.57 7.44 16.57
CA SER A 165 -0.68 6.04 17.03
C SER A 165 0.14 5.08 16.17
N ARG A 166 0.29 5.38 14.88
CA ARG A 166 1.04 4.56 13.91
C ARG A 166 2.55 4.74 14.04
N ILE A 167 3.01 5.94 14.34
CA ILE A 167 4.46 6.25 14.34
C ILE A 167 5.11 6.01 15.71
N LEU A 168 4.36 6.13 16.81
CA LEU A 168 4.88 5.96 18.16
C LEU A 168 5.57 4.62 18.44
N PRO A 169 5.03 3.47 17.98
CA PRO A 169 5.70 2.18 18.15
C PRO A 169 7.03 2.07 17.38
N MET A 170 7.25 2.94 16.38
CA MET A 170 8.43 2.95 15.52
C MET A 170 9.59 3.75 16.12
N LEU A 171 9.33 4.60 17.12
CA LEU A 171 10.36 5.38 17.80
C LEU A 171 11.25 4.48 18.66
N ARG A 172 12.56 4.68 18.58
CA ARG A 172 13.51 4.08 19.52
C ARG A 172 13.37 4.73 20.90
N ASP A 173 13.82 4.02 21.94
CA ASP A 173 13.78 4.54 23.31
C ASP A 173 14.76 5.70 23.53
N ASP A 174 15.86 5.73 22.76
CA ASP A 174 16.89 6.77 22.74
C ASP A 174 16.65 7.84 21.67
N TYR A 175 15.43 7.93 21.16
CA TYR A 175 15.06 8.89 20.12
C TYR A 175 15.24 10.36 20.54
N VAL A 176 15.70 11.20 19.61
CA VAL A 176 15.85 12.65 19.78
C VAL A 176 15.11 13.43 18.68
N MET A 177 14.29 14.41 19.07
CA MET A 177 13.70 15.40 18.17
C MET A 177 14.43 16.74 18.31
N SER A 178 14.95 17.30 17.21
CA SER A 178 15.64 18.59 17.22
C SER A 178 14.89 19.65 16.41
N LEU A 179 14.58 20.77 17.05
CA LEU A 179 13.90 21.92 16.45
C LEU A 179 14.82 23.15 16.49
N PRO A 180 14.79 24.05 15.47
CA PRO A 180 15.63 25.24 15.45
C PRO A 180 15.41 26.12 16.69
N GLU A 181 16.48 26.44 17.42
CA GLU A 181 16.44 27.31 18.63
C GLU A 181 15.82 28.69 18.36
N SER A 182 15.79 29.13 17.09
CA SER A 182 15.18 30.39 16.71
C SER A 182 13.64 30.37 16.76
N LEU A 183 13.01 29.20 16.84
CA LEU A 183 11.56 29.08 17.02
C LEU A 183 11.16 29.28 18.49
N PRO A 184 9.95 29.78 18.78
CA PRO A 184 9.44 29.90 20.17
C PRO A 184 9.36 28.55 20.92
N TYR A 185 9.36 27.45 20.17
CA TYR A 185 9.32 26.07 20.62
C TYR A 185 10.55 25.28 20.12
N GLY A 186 11.68 25.98 19.94
CA GLY A 186 12.95 25.38 19.56
C GLY A 186 13.60 24.61 20.70
N GLY A 187 14.46 23.66 20.36
CA GLY A 187 15.20 22.84 21.32
C GLY A 187 15.22 21.36 20.96
N ASP A 188 15.86 20.58 21.82
CA ASP A 188 15.93 19.12 21.71
C ASP A 188 14.94 18.46 22.68
N TYR A 189 14.22 17.45 22.19
CA TYR A 189 13.21 16.70 22.93
C TYR A 189 13.55 15.21 22.89
N THR A 190 13.45 14.55 24.05
CA THR A 190 13.81 13.14 24.19
C THR A 190 12.68 12.37 24.86
N GLY A 191 12.43 11.15 24.38
CA GLY A 191 11.41 10.25 24.92
C GLY A 191 10.04 10.39 24.24
N ARG A 192 9.31 9.28 24.17
CA ARG A 192 8.07 9.16 23.39
C ARG A 192 6.96 10.11 23.86
N GLU A 193 6.85 10.35 25.16
CA GLU A 193 5.86 11.31 25.72
C GLU A 193 6.06 12.72 25.15
N THR A 194 7.32 13.18 25.00
CA THR A 194 7.58 14.51 24.43
C THR A 194 7.20 14.60 22.97
N PHE A 195 7.32 13.50 22.21
CA PHE A 195 6.85 13.41 20.84
C PHE A 195 5.32 13.46 20.78
N GLU A 196 4.64 12.64 21.58
CA GLU A 196 3.18 12.63 21.68
C GLU A 196 2.65 14.02 22.01
N ASP A 197 3.18 14.64 23.06
CA ASP A 197 2.78 15.97 23.51
C ASP A 197 2.98 17.04 22.44
N PHE A 198 4.09 16.95 21.69
CA PHE A 198 4.40 17.91 20.64
C PHE A 198 3.40 17.81 19.48
N PHE A 199 3.08 16.60 19.03
CA PHE A 199 2.18 16.38 17.88
C PHE A 199 0.70 16.34 18.24
N ALA A 200 0.35 16.06 19.49
CA ALA A 200 -1.02 16.21 20.01
C ALA A 200 -1.44 17.69 20.07
N LYS A 201 -0.47 18.59 20.21
CA LYS A 201 -0.67 20.04 20.19
C LYS A 201 -0.29 20.59 18.83
N THR A 202 -0.77 21.80 18.51
CA THR A 202 -0.20 22.55 17.39
C THR A 202 1.29 22.81 17.69
N PRO A 203 2.24 22.67 16.75
CA PRO A 203 3.64 23.06 16.97
C PRO A 203 3.73 24.50 17.48
N GLY A 204 4.21 24.74 18.71
CA GLY A 204 4.20 26.07 19.36
C GLY A 204 2.92 26.43 20.14
N GLY A 205 1.92 25.55 20.14
CA GLY A 205 0.70 25.64 20.91
C GLY A 205 -0.27 26.73 20.45
N ALA A 206 -1.41 26.79 21.16
CA ALA A 206 -2.39 27.85 20.98
C ALA A 206 -1.87 29.22 21.43
N ASP A 207 -0.71 29.29 22.09
CA ASP A 207 -0.11 30.56 22.51
C ASP A 207 0.56 31.30 21.34
N VAL A 208 1.01 30.56 20.31
CA VAL A 208 1.67 31.13 19.13
C VAL A 208 0.68 31.29 17.97
N TRP A 209 -0.16 30.28 17.73
CA TRP A 209 -1.01 30.22 16.53
C TRP A 209 -2.50 30.32 16.87
N GLU A 210 -3.21 31.13 16.09
CA GLU A 210 -4.67 31.13 16.03
C GLU A 210 -5.17 29.92 15.22
N SER A 211 -4.49 29.61 14.11
CA SER A 211 -4.70 28.40 13.33
C SER A 211 -3.39 27.90 12.73
N PHE A 212 -3.30 26.59 12.50
CA PHE A 212 -2.16 25.95 11.88
C PHE A 212 -2.63 24.67 11.20
N SER A 213 -2.37 24.54 9.91
CA SER A 213 -2.62 23.34 9.12
C SER A 213 -1.37 22.96 8.35
N SER A 214 -1.20 21.66 8.12
CA SER A 214 -0.08 21.09 7.37
C SER A 214 -0.62 20.37 6.15
N HIS A 215 0.07 20.53 5.03
CA HIS A 215 -0.12 19.75 3.83
C HIS A 215 1.18 19.02 3.54
N VAL A 216 1.11 17.69 3.41
CA VAL A 216 2.26 16.87 3.01
C VAL A 216 2.40 16.97 1.50
N GLU A 217 3.48 17.60 1.05
CA GLU A 217 3.79 17.68 -0.39
C GLU A 217 4.36 16.35 -0.87
N GLN A 218 5.29 15.79 -0.11
CA GLN A 218 5.90 14.49 -0.39
C GLN A 218 6.65 13.94 0.82
N VAL A 219 6.72 12.61 0.87
CA VAL A 219 7.61 11.85 1.74
C VAL A 219 8.63 11.16 0.84
N ILE A 220 9.89 11.58 0.94
CA ILE A 220 10.98 11.05 0.13
C ILE A 220 11.81 10.10 0.98
N GLU A 221 11.92 8.85 0.56
CA GLU A 221 12.86 7.90 1.11
C GLU A 221 14.27 8.15 0.55
N ALA A 222 15.28 8.20 1.42
CA ALA A 222 16.69 8.27 1.03
C ALA A 222 17.53 7.51 2.04
N ASP A 223 18.31 6.51 1.62
CA ASP A 223 19.11 5.58 2.45
C ASP A 223 19.31 5.97 3.94
N GLY A 224 18.54 5.36 4.83
CA GLY A 224 18.57 5.61 6.28
C GLY A 224 17.77 6.84 6.75
N TYR A 225 17.06 7.53 5.86
CA TYR A 225 16.30 8.74 6.15
C TYR A 225 14.96 8.81 5.40
N PHE A 226 14.02 9.56 5.96
CA PHE A 226 12.86 10.10 5.26
C PHE A 226 12.87 11.62 5.33
N ALA A 227 12.79 12.27 4.16
CA ALA A 227 12.66 13.70 4.01
C ALA A 227 11.19 14.04 3.71
N VAL A 228 10.54 14.74 4.63
CA VAL A 228 9.12 15.10 4.55
C VAL A 228 9.00 16.58 4.27
N GLN A 229 8.51 16.90 3.08
CA GLN A 229 8.28 18.27 2.68
C GLN A 229 6.85 18.66 3.00
N LEU A 230 6.70 19.75 3.75
CA LEU A 230 5.42 20.25 4.20
C LEU A 230 5.22 21.70 3.78
N THR A 231 4.01 22.01 3.32
CA THR A 231 3.49 23.37 3.28
C THR A 231 2.57 23.56 4.46
N ASN A 232 2.88 24.50 5.34
CA ASN A 232 2.04 24.84 6.49
C ASN A 232 1.36 26.18 6.25
N THR A 233 0.06 26.24 6.49
CA THR A 233 -0.70 27.49 6.52
C THR A 233 -1.02 27.80 7.96
N ALA A 234 -0.61 28.97 8.44
CA ALA A 234 -0.80 29.35 9.83
C ALA A 234 -1.21 30.81 9.98
N VAL A 235 -1.92 31.12 11.06
CA VAL A 235 -2.25 32.49 11.46
C VAL A 235 -1.60 32.74 12.83
N PRO A 236 -0.57 33.59 12.94
CA PRO A 236 0.03 33.93 14.23
C PRO A 236 -0.93 34.78 15.05
N LYS A 237 -1.05 34.53 16.35
CA LYS A 237 -1.87 35.39 17.24
C LYS A 237 -1.34 36.81 17.36
N ALA A 238 -0.03 37.00 17.22
CA ALA A 238 0.61 38.30 17.34
C ALA A 238 0.21 39.27 16.21
N THR A 239 -0.01 38.75 14.99
CA THR A 239 -0.25 39.57 13.80
C THR A 239 -1.64 39.39 13.21
N GLY A 240 -2.26 38.20 13.36
CA GLY A 240 -3.53 37.84 12.75
C GLY A 240 -3.47 37.68 11.22
N VAL A 241 -2.29 37.77 10.61
CA VAL A 241 -2.11 37.69 9.16
C VAL A 241 -1.70 36.27 8.76
N PRO A 242 -2.41 35.60 7.83
CA PRO A 242 -2.03 34.28 7.36
C PRO A 242 -0.62 34.27 6.74
N VAL A 243 0.17 33.28 7.13
CA VAL A 243 1.51 33.01 6.60
C VAL A 243 1.58 31.60 6.02
N VAL A 244 2.41 31.44 4.99
CA VAL A 244 2.74 30.13 4.39
C VAL A 244 4.20 29.81 4.71
N LEU A 245 4.40 28.67 5.36
CA LEU A 245 5.69 28.19 5.84
C LEU A 245 6.05 26.87 5.16
N TYR A 246 7.20 26.83 4.52
CA TYR A 246 7.75 25.61 3.94
C TYR A 246 8.72 24.98 4.93
N ASN A 247 8.40 23.76 5.36
CA ASN A 247 9.20 23.02 6.33
C ASN A 247 9.69 21.72 5.71
N LEU A 248 10.87 21.30 6.13
CA LEU A 248 11.42 19.98 5.85
C LEU A 248 11.63 19.26 7.18
N TRP A 249 10.99 18.11 7.36
CA TRP A 249 11.31 17.21 8.46
C TRP A 249 12.20 16.08 7.96
N LEU A 250 13.27 15.80 8.69
CA LEU A 250 14.18 14.70 8.39
C LEU A 250 14.06 13.64 9.49
N PHE A 251 13.61 12.44 9.14
CA PHE A 251 13.53 11.30 10.03
C PHE A 251 14.72 10.38 9.75
N GLU A 252 15.50 10.04 10.76
CA GLU A 252 16.60 9.09 10.69
C GLU A 252 16.12 7.71 11.12
N VAL A 253 16.31 6.72 10.26
CA VAL A 253 15.83 5.35 10.42
C VAL A 253 17.01 4.38 10.37
N THR A 254 17.15 3.60 11.43
CA THR A 254 18.15 2.51 11.52
C THR A 254 17.47 1.24 11.97
N GLY A 255 17.65 0.14 11.22
CA GLY A 255 17.03 -1.15 11.53
C GLY A 255 15.50 -1.11 11.52
N GLY A 256 14.89 -0.25 10.69
CA GLY A 256 13.43 -0.09 10.62
C GLY A 256 12.82 0.59 11.85
N ARG A 257 13.60 1.36 12.60
CA ARG A 257 13.14 2.20 13.72
C ARG A 257 13.69 3.61 13.63
N ILE A 258 12.94 4.57 14.13
CA ILE A 258 13.25 6.00 14.05
C ILE A 258 14.12 6.39 15.27
N GLY A 259 15.34 6.87 15.01
CA GLY A 259 16.29 7.31 16.04
C GLY A 259 16.41 8.81 16.18
N GLY A 260 16.12 9.57 15.12
CA GLY A 260 16.22 11.02 15.14
C GLY A 260 15.18 11.66 14.25
N ILE A 261 14.67 12.82 14.65
CA ILE A 261 13.81 13.66 13.81
C ILE A 261 14.29 15.09 13.93
N ARG A 262 14.40 15.79 12.80
CA ARG A 262 14.84 17.18 12.78
C ARG A 262 13.94 18.04 11.90
N LEU A 263 13.55 19.20 12.42
CA LEU A 263 12.86 20.23 11.66
C LEU A 263 13.85 21.22 11.05
N TYR A 264 13.70 21.48 9.75
CA TYR A 264 14.27 22.63 9.07
C TYR A 264 13.12 23.55 8.64
N ALA A 265 13.12 24.79 9.14
CA ALA A 265 12.07 25.76 8.90
C ALA A 265 12.66 27.13 8.54
N ASP A 266 11.98 27.87 7.67
CA ASP A 266 12.28 29.29 7.43
C ASP A 266 11.79 30.14 8.62
N THR A 267 12.62 30.22 9.65
CA THR A 267 12.27 30.89 10.91
C THR A 267 12.12 32.41 10.80
N ALA A 268 12.59 33.02 9.70
CA ALA A 268 12.40 34.45 9.46
C ALA A 268 10.92 34.80 9.22
N ARG A 269 10.16 33.91 8.57
CA ARG A 269 8.72 34.07 8.32
C ARG A 269 7.84 33.82 9.54
N VAL A 270 8.38 33.20 10.58
CA VAL A 270 7.67 32.92 11.84
C VAL A 270 7.78 34.10 12.82
N ARG A 271 8.80 34.95 12.67
CA ARG A 271 9.09 36.06 13.58
C ARG A 271 8.58 37.43 13.11
N GLY A 272 8.18 37.56 11.85
CA GLY A 272 7.65 38.80 11.25
C GLY A 272 6.15 38.92 11.39
#